data_AF-A0A1Q7E3K2-F1
#
_entry.id   AF-A0A1Q7E3K2-F1
#
_cell.length_a   1.000
_cell.length_b   1.000
_cell.length_c   1.000
_cell.angle_alpha   90.00
_cell.angle_beta   90.00
_cell.angle_gamma   90.00
#
_symmetry.space_group_name_H-M   'P 1'
#
loop_
_entity.id
_entity.type
_entity.pdbx_description
1 polymer ?
#
loop_
_entity_poly.entity_id
_entity_poly.type
_entity_poly.pdbx_seq_one_letter_code
_entity_poly.pdbx_strand_id
1 'polypeptide(L)'
;MIPRIVVTPLTGGARPRSLAPRRVSADVLAAVLPGPGRDRLGAGDVLVVTSGQQPGLFTGPLYTIYKALSAIALAGRLERERGGPVIPVFWVAGDDHDFAEANHAEFLNGSGDPARIVLRERPPEAPQLPLWRERCSEDVHAALGQLRAGTPETEFKAAVLDWLGAAYRPDASLSDAFADALHALLGARGLAVFRFHDPVAKRAAAPLILKALDHTLPDGLTPVLVEAAQGRDRLRADGGAFVTRRSGERFTRAALERLAAEQPELLSPNVLLRPVIEAALFPTIAYAAGPAELEYFPEAAPLYRALAVEPQPPVPRWSGMLVEARVDKLLEKHAPRLTLQDLQGPPGALEGRLVREALPAEVTATLAALRSGIEGDYGRLAPAVAQLDPTLTRTLESARNAALAGTHDIEKKLVASLKRANETLLAQIARARAAVFPTGRPQERVLTLASFAIRYGPKVLDALAAEVARWADAS
;
A
#
# COMPACT_ATOMS: atom_id res chain seq x y z
N MET A 1 -2.97 -18.57 -19.49
CA MET A 1 -4.19 -17.76 -19.24
C MET A 1 -3.85 -16.79 -18.11
N ILE A 2 -4.10 -15.49 -18.28
CA ILE A 2 -3.82 -14.48 -17.24
C ILE A 2 -4.99 -14.43 -16.23
N PRO A 3 -4.75 -13.98 -14.98
CA PRO A 3 -5.83 -13.69 -14.03
C PRO A 3 -6.79 -12.65 -14.59
N ARG A 4 -8.06 -12.75 -14.21
CA ARG A 4 -9.04 -11.71 -14.49
C ARG A 4 -8.70 -10.47 -13.65
N ILE A 5 -8.67 -9.30 -14.27
CA ILE A 5 -8.41 -8.04 -13.59
C ILE A 5 -9.74 -7.43 -13.17
N VAL A 6 -9.88 -7.12 -11.89
CA VAL A 6 -11.07 -6.44 -11.34
C VAL A 6 -10.66 -5.09 -10.80
N VAL A 7 -11.24 -4.02 -11.35
CA VAL A 7 -10.98 -2.65 -10.91
C VAL A 7 -11.69 -2.41 -9.57
N THR A 8 -10.99 -1.77 -8.64
CA THR A 8 -11.53 -1.32 -7.35
C THR A 8 -11.30 0.19 -7.24
N PRO A 9 -12.15 1.02 -7.88
CA PRO A 9 -11.88 2.44 -8.03
C PRO A 9 -11.66 3.15 -6.70
N LEU A 10 -10.65 4.02 -6.66
CA LEU A 10 -10.44 4.95 -5.56
C LEU A 10 -11.28 6.21 -5.79
N THR A 11 -11.85 6.75 -4.71
CA THR A 11 -12.61 7.99 -4.76
C THR A 11 -11.78 9.17 -4.24
N GLY A 12 -12.18 10.38 -4.63
CA GLY A 12 -11.51 11.61 -4.23
C GLY A 12 -10.38 12.04 -5.17
N GLY A 13 -9.60 13.03 -4.71
CA GLY A 13 -8.53 13.66 -5.47
C GLY A 13 -8.96 14.88 -6.27
N ALA A 14 -7.96 15.54 -6.85
CA ALA A 14 -8.09 16.74 -7.66
C ALA A 14 -7.98 16.41 -9.15
N ARG A 15 -8.37 17.36 -10.00
CA ARG A 15 -8.11 17.28 -11.43
C ARG A 15 -6.67 17.70 -11.74
N PRO A 16 -6.07 17.18 -12.83
CA PRO A 16 -4.83 17.72 -13.35
C PRO A 16 -4.95 19.24 -13.54
N ARG A 17 -3.89 19.97 -13.21
CA ARG A 17 -3.90 21.43 -13.26
C ARG A 17 -3.28 21.96 -14.55
N SER A 18 -3.51 23.24 -14.82
CA SER A 18 -2.71 23.97 -15.82
C SER A 18 -1.39 24.42 -15.19
N LEU A 19 -0.28 24.17 -15.89
CA LEU A 19 1.06 24.62 -15.53
C LEU A 19 1.85 24.89 -16.82
N ALA A 20 2.75 25.87 -16.77
CA ALA A 20 3.71 26.10 -17.85
C ALA A 20 4.81 25.02 -17.83
N PRO A 21 5.13 24.38 -18.97
CA PRO A 21 6.29 23.50 -19.07
C PRO A 21 7.58 24.24 -18.71
N ARG A 22 8.54 23.54 -18.12
CA ARG A 22 9.89 24.07 -17.89
C ARG A 22 10.94 22.96 -17.93
N ARG A 23 12.19 23.32 -18.16
CA ARG A 23 13.32 22.39 -18.04
C ARG A 23 13.47 21.88 -16.61
N VAL A 24 13.84 20.61 -16.51
CA VAL A 24 14.36 19.99 -15.30
C VAL A 24 15.87 20.28 -15.25
N SER A 25 16.40 20.61 -14.07
CA SER A 25 17.82 20.95 -13.93
C SER A 25 18.71 19.73 -14.19
N ALA A 26 19.94 19.97 -14.66
CA ALA A 26 20.92 18.91 -14.89
C ALA A 26 21.19 18.09 -13.62
N ASP A 27 21.21 18.74 -12.46
CA ASP A 27 21.38 18.10 -11.15
C ASP A 27 20.25 17.10 -10.85
N VAL A 28 19.00 17.47 -11.10
CA VAL A 28 17.85 16.58 -10.91
C VAL A 28 17.88 15.44 -11.93
N LEU A 29 18.26 15.70 -13.19
CA LEU A 29 18.39 14.67 -14.23
C LEU A 29 19.50 13.65 -13.92
N ALA A 30 20.60 14.07 -13.28
CA ALA A 30 21.70 13.18 -12.90
C ALA A 30 21.25 12.10 -11.90
N ALA A 31 20.27 12.42 -11.05
CA ALA A 31 19.67 11.50 -10.08
C ALA A 31 18.55 10.60 -10.66
N VAL A 32 18.21 10.76 -11.94
CA VAL A 32 17.29 9.86 -12.65
C VAL A 32 18.09 8.74 -13.32
N LEU A 33 17.65 7.50 -13.17
CA LEU A 33 18.28 6.36 -13.82
C LEU A 33 18.28 6.50 -15.36
N PRO A 34 19.39 6.16 -16.07
CA PRO A 34 19.48 6.28 -17.52
C PRO A 34 18.41 5.49 -18.27
N GLY A 35 17.77 6.10 -19.28
CA GLY A 35 16.78 5.43 -20.12
C GLY A 35 15.80 6.42 -20.75
N PRO A 36 14.81 5.92 -21.53
CA PRO A 36 13.95 6.77 -22.36
C PRO A 36 13.20 7.85 -21.57
N GLY A 37 12.78 7.56 -20.33
CA GLY A 37 12.13 8.55 -19.47
C GLY A 37 13.05 9.71 -19.10
N ARG A 38 14.31 9.43 -18.72
CA ARG A 38 15.32 10.46 -18.42
C ARG A 38 15.65 11.29 -19.65
N ASP A 39 15.86 10.63 -20.79
CA ASP A 39 16.25 11.31 -22.03
C ASP A 39 15.18 12.31 -22.45
N ARG A 40 13.90 11.93 -22.34
CA ARG A 40 12.77 12.83 -22.60
C ARG A 40 12.66 13.96 -21.56
N LEU A 41 12.92 13.69 -20.27
CA LEU A 41 12.96 14.76 -19.25
C LEU A 41 14.03 15.81 -19.56
N GLY A 42 15.17 15.41 -20.14
CA GLY A 42 16.29 16.30 -20.48
C GLY A 42 16.19 16.99 -21.84
N ALA A 43 15.22 16.62 -22.68
CA ALA A 43 15.15 17.09 -24.07
C ALA A 43 14.69 18.55 -24.23
N GLY A 44 14.05 19.15 -23.22
CA GLY A 44 13.52 20.50 -23.31
C GLY A 44 12.60 20.88 -22.16
N ASP A 45 11.65 21.77 -22.44
CA ASP A 45 10.61 22.13 -21.49
C ASP A 45 9.56 21.01 -21.42
N VAL A 46 9.30 20.51 -20.22
CA VAL A 46 8.41 19.37 -19.99
C VAL A 46 7.41 19.67 -18.88
N LEU A 47 6.36 18.86 -18.82
CA LEU A 47 5.53 18.68 -17.64
C LEU A 47 5.73 17.26 -17.12
N VAL A 48 5.40 17.00 -15.86
CA VAL A 48 5.51 15.64 -15.30
C VAL A 48 4.23 15.19 -14.60
N VAL A 49 4.01 13.88 -14.64
CA VAL A 49 3.14 13.18 -13.70
C VAL A 49 4.03 12.41 -12.75
N THR A 50 3.93 12.68 -11.45
CA THR A 50 4.73 11.98 -10.45
C THR A 50 3.90 10.93 -9.72
N SER A 51 4.58 9.93 -9.18
CA SER A 51 4.12 9.10 -8.06
C SER A 51 5.35 8.72 -7.25
N GLY A 52 5.18 8.12 -6.09
CA GLY A 52 6.32 7.68 -5.30
C GLY A 52 5.95 6.56 -4.34
N GLN A 53 6.98 5.85 -3.88
CA GLN A 53 6.82 4.83 -2.87
C GLN A 53 8.12 4.56 -2.11
N GLN A 54 7.97 4.09 -0.88
CA GLN A 54 9.04 3.49 -0.09
C GLN A 54 9.66 2.27 -0.81
N PRO A 55 11.00 2.12 -0.79
CA PRO A 55 11.70 0.95 -1.31
C PRO A 55 11.42 -0.35 -0.54
N GLY A 56 10.40 -1.11 -0.93
CA GLY A 56 10.15 -2.45 -0.38
C GLY A 56 10.98 -3.54 -1.06
N LEU A 57 11.27 -4.62 -0.32
CA LEU A 57 11.91 -5.82 -0.87
C LEU A 57 11.11 -6.37 -2.07
N PHE A 58 11.82 -6.75 -3.15
CA PHE A 58 11.24 -7.23 -4.40
C PHE A 58 10.10 -6.35 -4.94
N THR A 59 10.37 -5.03 -5.05
CA THR A 59 9.44 -3.96 -5.45
C THR A 59 8.28 -3.70 -4.48
N GLY A 60 8.25 -4.39 -3.34
CA GLY A 60 7.20 -4.26 -2.34
C GLY A 60 5.82 -4.73 -2.83
N PRO A 61 4.73 -4.19 -2.27
CA PRO A 61 3.38 -4.53 -2.69
C PRO A 61 3.06 -4.10 -4.12
N LEU A 62 2.12 -4.83 -4.75
CA LEU A 62 1.59 -4.60 -6.08
C LEU A 62 1.20 -3.14 -6.36
N TYR A 63 0.69 -2.39 -5.36
CA TYR A 63 0.33 -0.99 -5.56
C TYR A 63 1.50 -0.13 -6.03
N THR A 64 2.76 -0.53 -5.76
CA THR A 64 3.95 0.17 -6.27
C THR A 64 3.96 0.18 -7.79
N ILE A 65 3.68 -0.99 -8.38
CA ILE A 65 3.60 -1.16 -9.82
C ILE A 65 2.38 -0.42 -10.36
N TYR A 66 1.26 -0.45 -9.64
CA TYR A 66 0.04 0.24 -10.05
C TYR A 66 0.21 1.76 -10.04
N LYS A 67 0.92 2.31 -9.06
CA LYS A 67 1.34 3.72 -9.01
C LYS A 67 2.17 4.10 -10.22
N ALA A 68 3.20 3.31 -10.53
CA ALA A 68 4.07 3.55 -11.67
C ALA A 68 3.32 3.48 -13.01
N LEU A 69 2.48 2.46 -13.20
CA LEU A 69 1.63 2.34 -14.38
C LEU A 69 0.60 3.49 -14.47
N SER A 70 0.07 3.96 -13.35
CA SER A 70 -0.86 5.09 -13.30
C SER A 70 -0.17 6.38 -13.74
N ALA A 71 1.06 6.62 -13.26
CA ALA A 71 1.84 7.78 -13.70
C ALA A 71 2.11 7.72 -15.22
N ILE A 72 2.50 6.55 -15.75
CA ILE A 72 2.72 6.33 -17.20
C ILE A 72 1.45 6.61 -18.00
N ALA A 73 0.31 6.03 -17.59
CA ALA A 73 -0.95 6.17 -18.31
C ALA A 73 -1.49 7.61 -18.28
N LEU A 74 -1.45 8.26 -17.11
CA LEU A 74 -1.84 9.66 -16.96
C LEU A 74 -0.93 10.60 -17.76
N ALA A 75 0.39 10.38 -17.75
CA ALA A 75 1.33 11.15 -18.55
C ALA A 75 1.02 11.01 -20.04
N GLY A 76 0.82 9.78 -20.53
CA GLY A 76 0.46 9.52 -21.92
C GLY A 76 -0.86 10.16 -22.34
N ARG A 77 -1.89 10.15 -21.47
CA ARG A 77 -3.15 10.86 -21.74
C ARG A 77 -2.94 12.37 -21.81
N LEU A 78 -2.32 12.95 -20.79
CA LEU A 78 -2.13 14.41 -20.70
C LEU A 78 -1.22 14.94 -21.81
N GLU A 79 -0.24 14.16 -22.27
CA GLU A 79 0.57 14.47 -23.45
C GLU A 79 -0.29 14.56 -24.71
N ARG A 80 -1.19 13.58 -24.94
CA ARG A 80 -2.12 13.61 -26.09
C ARG A 80 -3.07 14.80 -26.04
N GLU A 81 -3.64 15.10 -24.88
CA GLU A 81 -4.60 16.20 -24.71
C GLU A 81 -3.96 17.58 -24.89
N ARG A 82 -2.70 17.74 -24.50
CA ARG A 82 -2.02 19.03 -24.51
C ARG A 82 -1.14 19.27 -25.74
N GLY A 83 -0.76 18.22 -26.46
CA GLY A 83 0.13 18.31 -27.62
C GLY A 83 1.57 18.68 -27.24
N GLY A 84 2.05 18.27 -26.06
CA GLY A 84 3.41 18.57 -25.58
C GLY A 84 3.91 17.54 -24.55
N PRO A 85 5.23 17.50 -24.28
CA PRO A 85 5.85 16.42 -23.52
C PRO A 85 5.37 16.39 -22.06
N VAL A 86 4.78 15.25 -21.67
CA VAL A 86 4.45 14.93 -20.28
C VAL A 86 5.13 13.62 -19.90
N ILE A 87 6.02 13.66 -18.91
CA ILE A 87 6.89 12.53 -18.58
C ILE A 87 6.48 11.91 -17.23
N PRO A 88 6.30 10.58 -17.14
CA PRO A 88 6.02 9.92 -15.88
C PRO A 88 7.30 9.78 -15.05
N VAL A 89 7.27 10.26 -13.82
CA VAL A 89 8.38 10.21 -12.86
C VAL A 89 7.98 9.38 -11.64
N PHE A 90 8.81 8.43 -11.25
CA PHE A 90 8.64 7.67 -10.01
C PHE A 90 9.69 8.11 -8.98
N TRP A 91 9.23 8.70 -7.88
CA TRP A 91 10.04 9.09 -6.74
C TRP A 91 10.33 7.89 -5.85
N VAL A 92 11.60 7.46 -5.83
CA VAL A 92 12.08 6.43 -4.91
C VAL A 92 12.34 7.09 -3.55
N ALA A 93 11.52 6.77 -2.55
CA ALA A 93 11.59 7.39 -1.22
C ALA A 93 12.68 6.74 -0.33
N GLY A 94 13.93 6.77 -0.79
CA GLY A 94 15.08 6.16 -0.10
C GLY A 94 15.39 6.74 1.28
N ASP A 95 14.93 7.97 1.55
CA ASP A 95 15.05 8.62 2.86
C ASP A 95 14.14 8.03 3.94
N ASP A 96 13.11 7.25 3.58
CA ASP A 96 12.30 6.61 4.60
C ASP A 96 13.19 5.74 5.51
N HIS A 97 12.84 5.58 6.77
CA HIS A 97 13.61 4.80 7.75
C HIS A 97 12.79 3.64 8.33
N ASP A 98 11.57 3.39 7.84
CA ASP A 98 10.77 2.24 8.24
C ASP A 98 11.28 0.95 7.57
N PHE A 99 12.39 0.44 8.08
CA PHE A 99 12.96 -0.82 7.64
C PHE A 99 12.03 -2.01 7.90
N ALA A 100 11.20 -1.96 8.96
CA ALA A 100 10.29 -3.06 9.28
C ALA A 100 9.16 -3.21 8.24
N GLU A 101 8.73 -2.10 7.63
CA GLU A 101 7.82 -2.13 6.49
C GLU A 101 8.55 -2.57 5.19
N ALA A 102 9.81 -2.17 5.01
CA ALA A 102 10.54 -2.42 3.76
C ALA A 102 11.20 -3.81 3.65
N ASN A 103 11.57 -4.44 4.77
CA ASN A 103 12.44 -5.62 4.81
C ASN A 103 11.78 -6.94 4.37
N HIS A 104 10.55 -6.93 3.87
CA HIS A 104 9.81 -8.14 3.58
C HIS A 104 8.96 -8.03 2.31
N ALA A 105 8.62 -9.19 1.76
CA ALA A 105 7.70 -9.31 0.65
C ALA A 105 6.73 -10.47 0.92
N GLU A 106 5.44 -10.24 0.67
CA GLU A 106 4.42 -11.29 0.75
C GLU A 106 4.10 -11.78 -0.66
N PHE A 107 3.96 -13.09 -0.84
CA PHE A 107 3.80 -13.72 -2.14
C PHE A 107 2.86 -14.93 -2.04
N LEU A 108 2.33 -15.40 -3.17
CA LEU A 108 1.56 -16.64 -3.22
C LEU A 108 2.47 -17.84 -3.52
N ASN A 109 2.57 -18.77 -2.57
CA ASN A 109 3.38 -19.99 -2.69
C ASN A 109 2.81 -21.00 -3.71
N GLY A 110 3.50 -22.10 -4.04
CA GLY A 110 3.05 -23.11 -5.02
C GLY A 110 1.56 -23.50 -4.93
N SER A 111 1.03 -23.70 -3.72
CA SER A 111 -0.37 -24.03 -3.43
C SER A 111 -1.35 -22.85 -3.59
N GLY A 112 -0.81 -21.65 -3.74
CA GLY A 112 -1.51 -20.39 -3.84
C GLY A 112 -1.93 -19.83 -2.48
N ASP A 113 -1.23 -20.21 -1.41
CA ASP A 113 -1.41 -19.64 -0.08
C ASP A 113 -0.40 -18.49 0.15
N PRO A 114 -0.77 -17.43 0.89
CA PRO A 114 0.17 -16.36 1.24
C PRO A 114 1.36 -16.90 2.03
N ALA A 115 2.55 -16.45 1.66
CA ALA A 115 3.80 -16.70 2.33
C ALA A 115 4.61 -15.41 2.38
N ARG A 116 5.47 -15.29 3.40
CA ARG A 116 6.27 -14.10 3.65
C ARG A 116 7.75 -14.41 3.57
N ILE A 117 8.48 -13.53 2.91
CA ILE A 117 9.95 -13.50 2.88
C ILE A 117 10.38 -12.32 3.74
N VAL A 118 11.31 -12.55 4.64
CA VAL A 118 11.93 -11.50 5.45
C VAL A 118 13.42 -11.46 5.11
N LEU A 119 13.93 -10.29 4.74
CA LEU A 119 15.35 -10.07 4.47
C LEU A 119 16.16 -10.26 5.76
N ARG A 120 15.87 -9.45 6.77
CA ARG A 120 16.38 -9.59 8.15
C ARG A 120 15.53 -8.76 9.10
N GLU A 121 15.54 -9.11 10.37
CA GLU A 121 15.01 -8.25 11.43
C GLU A 121 16.13 -7.39 12.03
N ARG A 122 15.75 -6.27 12.64
CA ARG A 122 16.68 -5.41 13.37
C ARG A 122 16.31 -5.41 14.85
N PRO A 123 17.30 -5.30 15.75
CA PRO A 123 17.03 -5.06 17.15
C PRO A 123 16.18 -3.78 17.34
N PRO A 124 15.22 -3.75 18.29
CA PRO A 124 14.38 -2.58 18.54
C PRO A 124 15.15 -1.27 18.81
N GLU A 125 16.36 -1.39 19.36
CA GLU A 125 17.27 -0.28 19.71
C GLU A 125 18.17 0.19 18.55
N ALA A 126 18.11 -0.47 17.39
CA ALA A 126 18.97 -0.12 16.27
C ALA A 126 18.65 1.31 15.74
N PRO A 127 19.67 2.10 15.35
CA PRO A 127 19.45 3.43 14.78
C PRO A 127 18.52 3.38 13.57
N GLN A 128 17.55 4.30 13.45
CA GLN A 128 16.60 4.31 12.34
C GLN A 128 17.25 4.92 11.09
N LEU A 129 18.08 4.13 10.42
CA LEU A 129 18.80 4.55 9.23
C LEU A 129 17.83 4.68 8.04
N PRO A 130 18.08 5.63 7.13
CA PRO A 130 17.32 5.69 5.88
C PRO A 130 17.57 4.44 5.03
N LEU A 131 16.58 4.02 4.24
CA LEU A 131 16.62 2.79 3.44
C LEU A 131 17.71 2.79 2.36
N TRP A 132 18.20 3.96 1.94
CA TRP A 132 19.37 4.04 1.07
C TRP A 132 20.69 3.66 1.76
N ARG A 133 20.74 3.62 3.10
CA ARG A 133 21.87 3.05 3.86
C ARG A 133 21.72 1.57 4.20
N GLU A 134 20.49 1.06 4.16
CA GLU A 134 20.20 -0.35 4.46
C GLU A 134 20.66 -1.23 3.30
N ARG A 135 21.82 -1.88 3.43
CA ARG A 135 22.33 -2.82 2.42
C ARG A 135 21.49 -4.10 2.39
N CYS A 136 21.37 -4.71 1.21
CA CYS A 136 20.72 -6.01 1.07
C CYS A 136 21.52 -7.13 1.75
N SER A 137 22.86 -7.00 1.80
CA SER A 137 23.80 -7.98 2.39
C SER A 137 23.65 -9.40 1.82
N GLU A 138 24.39 -10.36 2.38
CA GLU A 138 24.28 -11.77 1.98
C GLU A 138 22.89 -12.37 2.23
N ASP A 139 22.09 -11.74 3.08
CA ASP A 139 20.70 -12.12 3.41
C ASP A 139 19.82 -12.19 2.15
N VAL A 140 20.15 -11.41 1.12
CA VAL A 140 19.42 -11.36 -0.15
C VAL A 140 19.44 -12.70 -0.88
N HIS A 141 20.52 -13.48 -0.75
CA HIS A 141 20.62 -14.81 -1.34
C HIS A 141 19.60 -15.76 -0.71
N ALA A 142 19.44 -15.69 0.62
CA ALA A 142 18.43 -16.46 1.33
C ALA A 142 17.01 -16.02 0.94
N ALA A 143 16.76 -14.71 0.81
CA ALA A 143 15.46 -14.19 0.37
C ALA A 143 15.08 -14.65 -1.04
N LEU A 144 16.01 -14.59 -2.00
CA LEU A 144 15.83 -15.12 -3.35
C LEU A 144 15.64 -16.65 -3.35
N GLY A 145 16.37 -17.36 -2.48
CA GLY A 145 16.22 -18.79 -2.25
C GLY A 145 14.82 -19.17 -1.75
N GLN A 146 14.26 -18.40 -0.81
CA GLN A 146 12.89 -18.58 -0.32
C GLN A 146 11.86 -18.34 -1.42
N LEU A 147 12.03 -17.28 -2.23
CA LEU A 147 11.15 -17.03 -3.37
C LEU A 147 11.23 -18.19 -4.37
N ARG A 148 12.44 -18.67 -4.69
CA ARG A 148 12.66 -19.83 -5.56
C ARG A 148 11.99 -21.08 -5.00
N ALA A 149 12.22 -21.45 -3.74
CA ALA A 149 11.65 -22.67 -3.18
C ALA A 149 10.12 -22.58 -3.01
N GLY A 150 9.60 -21.40 -2.66
CA GLY A 150 8.20 -21.21 -2.33
C GLY A 150 7.27 -21.07 -3.54
N THR A 151 7.78 -20.74 -4.73
CA THR A 151 6.95 -20.49 -5.91
C THR A 151 6.90 -21.69 -6.87
N PRO A 152 5.83 -21.85 -7.66
CA PRO A 152 5.72 -22.99 -8.58
C PRO A 152 6.82 -22.96 -9.66
N GLU A 153 7.21 -24.13 -10.15
CA GLU A 153 8.07 -24.24 -11.33
C GLU A 153 7.27 -23.87 -12.59
N THR A 154 7.74 -22.84 -13.28
CA THR A 154 7.16 -22.33 -14.54
C THR A 154 8.29 -21.90 -15.47
N GLU A 155 7.99 -21.80 -16.77
CA GLU A 155 8.95 -21.28 -17.76
C GLU A 155 9.38 -19.83 -17.49
N PHE A 156 8.62 -19.05 -16.71
CA PHE A 156 8.91 -17.65 -16.39
C PHE A 156 9.75 -17.47 -15.14
N LYS A 157 9.86 -18.50 -14.29
CA LYS A 157 10.46 -18.41 -12.96
C LYS A 157 11.91 -17.95 -13.01
N ALA A 158 12.71 -18.54 -13.91
CA ALA A 158 14.12 -18.21 -14.07
C ALA A 158 14.29 -16.71 -14.38
N ALA A 159 13.58 -16.20 -15.39
CA ALA A 159 13.66 -14.80 -15.78
C ALA A 159 13.27 -13.82 -14.65
N VAL A 160 12.27 -14.16 -13.82
CA VAL A 160 11.90 -13.31 -12.67
C VAL A 160 12.97 -13.32 -11.58
N LEU A 161 13.55 -14.49 -11.29
CA LEU A 161 14.64 -14.59 -10.31
C LEU A 161 15.91 -13.89 -10.81
N ASP A 162 16.21 -13.95 -12.10
CA ASP A 162 17.35 -13.27 -12.70
C ASP A 162 17.15 -11.74 -12.69
N TRP A 163 15.94 -11.26 -13.00
CA TRP A 163 15.59 -9.83 -12.89
C TRP A 163 15.78 -9.31 -11.47
N LEU A 164 15.24 -10.02 -10.47
CA LEU A 164 15.39 -9.62 -9.08
C LEU A 164 16.84 -9.77 -8.60
N GLY A 165 17.53 -10.85 -8.96
CA GLY A 165 18.92 -11.10 -8.58
C GLY A 165 19.91 -10.11 -9.19
N ALA A 166 19.62 -9.57 -10.38
CA ALA A 166 20.44 -8.52 -10.99
C ALA A 166 20.38 -7.20 -10.19
N ALA A 167 19.22 -6.87 -9.62
CA ALA A 167 19.01 -5.63 -8.87
C ALA A 167 19.34 -5.77 -7.38
N TYR A 168 18.87 -6.84 -6.75
CA TYR A 168 19.03 -7.13 -5.32
C TYR A 168 20.32 -7.94 -5.08
N ARG A 169 21.45 -7.22 -5.02
CA ARG A 169 22.80 -7.77 -4.77
C ARG A 169 23.29 -7.41 -3.36
N PRO A 170 24.23 -8.18 -2.75
CA PRO A 170 24.71 -7.91 -1.40
C PRO A 170 25.25 -6.51 -1.16
N ASP A 171 25.88 -5.93 -2.18
CA ASP A 171 26.47 -4.59 -2.17
C ASP A 171 25.45 -3.46 -2.41
N ALA A 172 24.25 -3.76 -2.92
CA ALA A 172 23.24 -2.74 -3.19
C ALA A 172 22.51 -2.32 -1.90
N SER A 173 22.16 -1.03 -1.78
CA SER A 173 21.16 -0.60 -0.81
C SER A 173 19.78 -1.12 -1.20
N LEU A 174 18.87 -1.25 -0.25
CA LEU A 174 17.49 -1.63 -0.52
C LEU A 174 16.80 -0.61 -1.44
N SER A 175 17.16 0.67 -1.28
CA SER A 175 16.68 1.76 -2.14
C SER A 175 17.17 1.65 -3.58
N ASP A 176 18.46 1.40 -3.80
CA ASP A 176 19.00 1.27 -5.16
C ASP A 176 18.53 -0.03 -5.82
N ALA A 177 18.49 -1.14 -5.09
CA ALA A 177 17.97 -2.41 -5.61
C ALA A 177 16.50 -2.31 -6.03
N PHE A 178 15.67 -1.62 -5.25
CA PHE A 178 14.30 -1.31 -5.63
C PHE A 178 14.22 -0.44 -6.88
N ALA A 179 15.03 0.61 -6.95
CA ALA A 179 15.04 1.54 -8.10
C ALA A 179 15.44 0.81 -9.39
N ASP A 180 16.50 -0.01 -9.32
CA ASP A 180 17.01 -0.80 -10.44
C ASP A 180 15.99 -1.85 -10.89
N ALA A 181 15.35 -2.56 -9.95
CA ALA A 181 14.30 -3.53 -10.27
C ALA A 181 13.10 -2.87 -10.95
N LEU A 182 12.62 -1.74 -10.42
CA LEU A 182 11.50 -1.00 -11.00
C LEU A 182 11.86 -0.43 -12.39
N HIS A 183 13.08 0.08 -12.54
CA HIS A 183 13.59 0.60 -13.81
C HIS A 183 13.73 -0.49 -14.87
N ALA A 184 14.28 -1.65 -14.52
CA ALA A 184 14.35 -2.79 -15.43
C ALA A 184 12.96 -3.26 -15.90
N LEU A 185 11.94 -3.12 -15.05
CA LEU A 185 10.58 -3.52 -15.34
C LEU A 185 9.80 -2.51 -16.22
N LEU A 186 9.99 -1.21 -15.96
CA LEU A 186 9.12 -0.14 -16.52
C LEU A 186 9.86 0.99 -17.22
N GLY A 187 11.19 1.06 -17.16
CA GLY A 187 12.00 2.11 -17.78
C GLY A 187 11.84 2.16 -19.29
N ALA A 188 11.76 1.00 -19.95
CA ALA A 188 11.49 0.88 -21.38
C ALA A 188 10.10 1.43 -21.78
N ARG A 189 9.16 1.52 -20.83
CA ARG A 189 7.83 2.14 -21.02
C ARG A 189 7.84 3.65 -20.81
N GLY A 190 9.02 4.26 -20.66
CA GLY A 190 9.20 5.70 -20.49
C GLY A 190 9.16 6.19 -19.04
N LEU A 191 9.13 5.30 -18.05
CA LEU A 191 9.19 5.69 -16.64
C LEU A 191 10.57 6.25 -16.28
N ALA A 192 10.62 7.50 -15.83
CA ALA A 192 11.80 8.10 -15.23
C ALA A 192 11.87 7.75 -13.74
N VAL A 193 12.81 6.89 -13.34
CA VAL A 193 13.00 6.48 -11.94
C VAL A 193 13.98 7.44 -11.26
N PHE A 194 13.48 8.25 -10.33
CA PHE A 194 14.23 9.30 -9.64
C PHE A 194 14.66 8.86 -8.23
N ARG A 195 15.96 8.89 -7.96
CA ARG A 195 16.57 8.54 -6.68
C ARG A 195 16.85 9.80 -5.87
N PHE A 196 15.94 10.17 -4.98
CA PHE A 196 16.10 11.42 -4.21
C PHE A 196 17.28 11.39 -3.22
N HIS A 197 17.75 10.21 -2.82
CA HIS A 197 18.92 10.07 -1.96
C HIS A 197 20.25 10.37 -2.66
N ASP A 198 20.25 10.60 -3.98
CA ASP A 198 21.44 11.03 -4.70
C ASP A 198 21.92 12.43 -4.21
N PRO A 199 23.20 12.59 -3.83
CA PRO A 199 23.70 13.86 -3.29
C PRO A 199 23.46 15.07 -4.20
N VAL A 200 23.44 14.87 -5.52
CA VAL A 200 23.22 15.96 -6.49
C VAL A 200 21.76 16.43 -6.44
N ALA A 201 20.79 15.52 -6.36
CA ALA A 201 19.38 15.87 -6.15
C ALA A 201 19.15 16.53 -4.79
N LYS A 202 19.81 16.03 -3.74
CA LYS A 202 19.74 16.60 -2.40
C LYS A 202 20.26 18.03 -2.37
N ARG A 203 21.37 18.30 -3.05
CA ARG A 203 21.92 19.66 -3.18
C ARG A 203 20.95 20.61 -3.88
N ALA A 204 20.29 20.15 -4.95
CA ALA A 204 19.27 20.94 -5.64
C ALA A 204 18.05 21.26 -4.74
N ALA A 205 17.68 20.34 -3.84
CA ALA A 205 16.58 20.53 -2.88
C ALA A 205 16.98 21.30 -1.60
N ALA A 206 18.27 21.33 -1.27
CA ALA A 206 18.77 21.83 0.00
C ALA A 206 18.32 23.27 0.36
N PRO A 207 18.29 24.25 -0.57
CA PRO A 207 17.80 25.59 -0.25
C PRO A 207 16.36 25.60 0.29
N LEU A 208 15.47 24.79 -0.29
CA LEU A 208 14.09 24.67 0.16
C LEU A 208 13.97 23.89 1.46
N ILE A 209 14.78 22.85 1.66
CA ILE A 209 14.84 22.12 2.93
C ILE A 209 15.30 23.04 4.06
N LEU A 210 16.34 23.86 3.84
CA LEU A 210 16.85 24.81 4.82
C LEU A 210 15.87 25.96 5.11
N LYS A 211 15.10 26.39 4.11
CA LYS A 211 14.00 27.36 4.30
C LYS A 211 12.86 26.75 5.12
N ALA A 212 12.62 25.45 4.98
CA ALA A 212 11.58 24.75 5.73
C ALA A 212 11.87 24.62 7.24
N LEU A 213 13.12 24.84 7.68
CA LEU A 213 13.48 24.93 9.10
C LEU A 213 12.78 26.08 9.83
N ASP A 214 12.38 27.14 9.10
CA ASP A 214 11.68 28.29 9.68
C ASP A 214 10.19 28.02 9.93
N HIS A 215 9.74 26.80 9.69
CA HIS A 215 8.36 26.36 9.88
C HIS A 215 8.28 25.24 10.91
N THR A 216 7.40 25.44 11.89
CA THR A 216 7.04 24.43 12.88
C THR A 216 5.65 23.89 12.56
N LEU A 217 5.52 22.58 12.46
CA LEU A 217 4.24 21.89 12.24
C LEU A 217 3.44 21.82 13.56
N PRO A 218 2.13 21.47 13.52
CA PRO A 218 1.28 21.43 14.72
C PRO A 218 1.78 20.52 15.85
N ASP A 219 2.64 19.55 15.54
CA ASP A 219 3.29 18.65 16.50
C ASP A 219 4.52 19.25 17.20
N GLY A 220 4.82 20.53 16.96
CA GLY A 220 5.93 21.25 17.57
C GLY A 220 7.30 20.94 16.95
N LEU A 221 7.36 20.23 15.83
CA LEU A 221 8.60 19.86 15.15
C LEU A 221 8.67 20.55 13.77
N THR A 222 9.88 20.82 13.30
CA THR A 222 10.11 21.25 11.91
C THR A 222 9.82 20.09 10.95
N PRO A 223 9.51 20.35 9.68
CA PRO A 223 9.34 19.29 8.68
C PRO A 223 10.69 18.74 8.16
N VAL A 224 11.81 19.16 8.73
CA VAL A 224 13.17 18.78 8.30
C VAL A 224 13.70 17.68 9.20
N LEU A 225 14.35 16.70 8.58
CA LEU A 225 15.06 15.63 9.26
C LEU A 225 16.55 15.73 8.97
N VAL A 226 17.34 15.35 9.96
CA VAL A 226 18.79 15.16 9.85
C VAL A 226 19.13 13.73 10.27
N GLU A 227 20.08 13.10 9.60
CA GLU A 227 20.67 11.87 10.10
C GLU A 227 21.66 12.16 11.23
N ALA A 228 21.39 11.57 12.40
CA ALA A 228 22.12 11.79 13.64
C ALA A 228 22.45 10.44 14.31
N ALA A 229 22.89 10.41 15.56
CA ALA A 229 23.34 9.19 16.25
C ALA A 229 22.27 8.08 16.33
N GLN A 230 20.99 8.43 16.40
CA GLN A 230 19.86 7.47 16.39
C GLN A 230 19.22 7.30 14.99
N GLY A 231 19.95 7.69 13.94
CA GLY A 231 19.50 7.67 12.55
C GLY A 231 18.74 8.94 12.16
N ARG A 232 17.85 8.82 11.19
CA ARG A 232 17.11 9.94 10.60
C ARG A 232 16.07 10.51 11.56
N ASP A 233 16.28 11.72 12.05
CA ASP A 233 15.47 12.29 13.13
C ASP A 233 14.95 13.70 12.82
N ARG A 234 13.75 14.02 13.33
CA ARG A 234 13.12 15.34 13.13
C ARG A 234 13.73 16.38 14.05
N LEU A 235 13.91 17.57 13.50
CA LEU A 235 14.43 18.72 14.22
C LEU A 235 13.31 19.52 14.89
N ARG A 236 13.54 19.98 16.12
CA ARG A 236 12.75 20.96 16.85
C ARG A 236 13.53 22.28 16.96
N ALA A 237 12.89 23.42 16.68
CA ALA A 237 13.51 24.72 16.93
C ALA A 237 13.65 24.97 18.45
N ASP A 238 14.81 25.44 18.90
CA ASP A 238 15.11 25.71 20.31
C ASP A 238 16.15 26.83 20.48
N GLY A 239 15.69 28.02 20.89
CA GLY A 239 16.57 29.14 21.29
C GLY A 239 17.64 29.51 20.25
N GLY A 240 17.27 29.58 18.96
CA GLY A 240 18.18 29.90 17.85
C GLY A 240 18.99 28.72 17.29
N ALA A 241 18.75 27.51 17.80
CA ALA A 241 19.29 26.27 17.27
C ALA A 241 18.16 25.28 16.93
N PHE A 242 18.56 24.09 16.50
CA PHE A 242 17.69 22.96 16.22
C PHE A 242 18.15 21.75 17.01
N VAL A 243 17.22 21.00 17.59
CA VAL A 243 17.51 19.83 18.40
C VAL A 243 16.78 18.62 17.83
N THR A 244 17.48 17.52 17.63
CA THR A 244 16.89 16.24 17.19
C THR A 244 15.95 15.68 18.27
N ARG A 245 14.75 15.28 17.87
CA ARG A 245 13.67 14.84 18.76
C ARG A 245 14.06 13.67 19.67
N ARG A 246 14.79 12.70 19.15
CA ARG A 246 15.14 11.41 19.79
C ARG A 246 16.55 11.42 20.38
N SER A 247 17.55 11.89 19.64
CA SER A 247 18.95 11.86 20.13
C SER A 247 19.39 13.09 20.92
N GLY A 248 18.61 14.18 20.91
CA GLY A 248 18.96 15.41 21.64
C GLY A 248 20.18 16.18 21.13
N GLU A 249 20.74 15.79 19.98
CA GLU A 249 21.83 16.48 19.32
C GLU A 249 21.41 17.88 18.85
N ARG A 250 22.29 18.86 19.06
CA ARG A 250 22.03 20.28 18.82
C ARG A 250 22.79 20.77 17.59
N PHE A 251 22.09 21.41 16.68
CA PHE A 251 22.60 21.96 15.43
C PHE A 251 22.30 23.45 15.35
N THR A 252 23.31 24.27 15.04
CA THR A 252 23.05 25.66 14.64
C THR A 252 22.57 25.70 13.19
N ARG A 253 21.90 26.79 12.78
CA ARG A 253 21.55 27.01 11.37
C ARG A 253 22.79 26.92 10.46
N ALA A 254 23.90 27.55 10.86
CA ALA A 254 25.16 27.48 10.12
C ALA A 254 25.72 26.05 10.01
N ALA A 255 25.50 25.18 11.01
CA ALA A 255 25.91 23.78 10.93
C ALA A 255 25.05 22.99 9.92
N LEU A 256 23.73 23.23 9.92
CA LEU A 256 22.82 22.62 8.93
C LEU A 256 23.10 23.12 7.51
N GLU A 257 23.47 24.38 7.35
CA GLU A 257 23.90 24.96 6.06
C GLU A 257 25.21 24.33 5.56
N ARG A 258 26.18 24.07 6.44
CA ARG A 258 27.39 23.31 6.08
C ARG A 258 27.05 21.88 5.69
N LEU A 259 26.18 21.19 6.45
CA LEU A 259 25.71 19.85 6.09
C LEU A 259 25.04 19.85 4.71
N ALA A 260 24.17 20.83 4.43
CA ALA A 260 23.55 20.99 3.12
C ALA A 260 24.54 21.24 1.97
N ALA A 261 25.71 21.83 2.24
CA ALA A 261 26.73 22.07 1.22
C ALA A 261 27.64 20.85 1.01
N GLU A 262 28.07 20.21 2.09
CA GLU A 262 29.12 19.18 2.10
C GLU A 262 28.57 17.76 2.03
N GLN A 263 27.46 17.49 2.73
CA GLN A 263 26.84 16.17 2.90
C GLN A 263 25.30 16.28 2.82
N PRO A 264 24.75 16.77 1.69
CA PRO A 264 23.33 17.09 1.57
C PRO A 264 22.40 15.87 1.76
N GLU A 265 22.90 14.65 1.54
CA GLU A 265 22.20 13.40 1.76
C GLU A 265 21.79 13.17 3.22
N LEU A 266 22.45 13.83 4.18
CA LEU A 266 22.09 13.77 5.60
C LEU A 266 20.85 14.59 5.94
N LEU A 267 20.37 15.45 5.03
CA LEU A 267 19.15 16.22 5.21
C LEU A 267 18.02 15.66 4.35
N SER A 268 16.83 15.58 4.93
CA SER A 268 15.67 15.03 4.22
C SER A 268 14.35 15.69 4.66
N PRO A 269 13.34 15.72 3.79
CA PRO A 269 12.02 16.22 4.14
C PRO A 269 11.21 15.14 4.88
N ASN A 270 10.27 15.56 5.73
CA ASN A 270 9.24 14.66 6.25
C ASN A 270 8.13 14.42 5.19
N VAL A 271 7.11 13.65 5.57
CA VAL A 271 5.97 13.31 4.70
C VAL A 271 5.24 14.52 4.11
N LEU A 272 5.15 15.63 4.85
CA LEU A 272 4.45 16.86 4.41
C LEU A 272 5.33 17.76 3.55
N LEU A 273 6.64 17.81 3.79
CA LEU A 273 7.58 18.59 2.99
C LEU A 273 7.99 17.88 1.70
N ARG A 274 8.01 16.55 1.68
CA ARG A 274 8.36 15.75 0.49
C ARG A 274 7.59 16.19 -0.77
N PRO A 275 6.25 16.27 -0.78
CA PRO A 275 5.53 16.66 -1.99
C PRO A 275 5.83 18.11 -2.41
N VAL A 276 6.20 18.99 -1.48
CA VAL A 276 6.62 20.36 -1.79
C VAL A 276 7.98 20.39 -2.48
N ILE A 277 8.95 19.61 -1.97
CA ILE A 277 10.26 19.46 -2.63
C ILE A 277 10.09 18.87 -4.02
N GLU A 278 9.27 17.83 -4.15
CA GLU A 278 8.99 17.19 -5.44
C GLU A 278 8.44 18.18 -6.48
N ALA A 279 7.44 18.99 -6.12
CA ALA A 279 6.87 20.02 -6.99
C ALA A 279 7.82 21.19 -7.30
N ALA A 280 8.86 21.38 -6.47
CA ALA A 280 9.91 22.35 -6.75
C ALA A 280 10.95 21.78 -7.73
N LEU A 281 11.29 20.50 -7.62
CA LEU A 281 12.25 19.86 -8.53
C LEU A 281 11.63 19.63 -9.92
N PHE A 282 10.36 19.25 -9.98
CA PHE A 282 9.68 18.94 -11.23
C PHE A 282 8.44 19.82 -11.50
N PRO A 283 8.13 20.15 -12.76
CA PRO A 283 6.90 20.85 -13.14
C PRO A 283 5.70 19.89 -13.12
N THR A 284 5.26 19.52 -11.91
CA THR A 284 4.24 18.48 -11.73
C THR A 284 2.82 19.00 -11.98
N ILE A 285 2.12 18.34 -12.91
CA ILE A 285 0.72 18.63 -13.25
C ILE A 285 -0.28 17.67 -12.62
N ALA A 286 0.18 16.50 -12.18
CA ALA A 286 -0.60 15.53 -11.43
C ALA A 286 0.32 14.64 -10.59
N TYR A 287 -0.12 14.31 -9.39
CA TYR A 287 0.51 13.33 -8.51
C TYR A 287 -0.42 12.10 -8.41
N ALA A 288 -0.02 10.94 -8.93
CA ALA A 288 -0.80 9.71 -8.82
C ALA A 288 -0.72 9.15 -7.38
N ALA A 289 -1.76 9.45 -6.60
CA ALA A 289 -1.86 9.20 -5.16
C ALA A 289 -2.59 7.89 -4.84
N GLY A 290 -2.10 7.15 -3.84
CA GLY A 290 -2.87 6.12 -3.15
C GLY A 290 -3.82 6.70 -2.09
N PRO A 291 -4.63 5.85 -1.41
CA PRO A 291 -5.64 6.29 -0.45
C PRO A 291 -5.09 7.17 0.69
N ALA A 292 -4.02 6.70 1.36
CA ALA A 292 -3.41 7.46 2.45
C ALA A 292 -2.84 8.81 1.98
N GLU A 293 -2.29 8.87 0.76
CA GLU A 293 -1.76 10.11 0.19
C GLU A 293 -2.86 11.10 -0.15
N LEU A 294 -4.01 10.62 -0.66
CA LEU A 294 -5.18 11.47 -0.90
C LEU A 294 -5.69 12.12 0.39
N GLU A 295 -5.60 11.41 1.52
CA GLU A 295 -6.02 11.89 2.83
C GLU A 295 -5.08 12.97 3.39
N TYR A 296 -3.76 12.73 3.39
CA TYR A 296 -2.82 13.67 4.03
C TYR A 296 -2.38 14.83 3.12
N PHE A 297 -2.51 14.73 1.79
CA PHE A 297 -2.00 15.75 0.86
C PHE A 297 -2.47 17.19 1.18
N PRO A 298 -3.76 17.43 1.51
CA PRO A 298 -4.24 18.76 1.87
C PRO A 298 -3.50 19.39 3.07
N GLU A 299 -2.96 18.57 3.97
CA GLU A 299 -2.20 19.04 5.15
C GLU A 299 -0.86 19.69 4.75
N ALA A 300 -0.32 19.41 3.56
CA ALA A 300 0.90 20.04 3.06
C ALA A 300 0.67 21.47 2.52
N ALA A 301 -0.58 21.91 2.33
CA ALA A 301 -0.91 23.21 1.73
C ALA A 301 -0.24 24.43 2.40
N PRO A 302 -0.09 24.50 3.74
CA PRO A 302 0.66 25.59 4.38
C PRO A 302 2.13 25.65 3.96
N LEU A 303 2.79 24.50 3.77
CA LEU A 303 4.20 24.44 3.37
C LEU A 303 4.40 24.88 1.92
N TYR A 304 3.48 24.53 1.00
CA TYR A 304 3.51 25.04 -0.38
C TYR A 304 3.49 26.58 -0.40
N ARG A 305 2.54 27.20 0.33
CA ARG A 305 2.43 28.66 0.41
C ARG A 305 3.68 29.29 1.02
N ALA A 306 4.15 28.74 2.14
CA ALA A 306 5.29 29.26 2.86
C ALA A 306 6.60 29.20 2.05
N LEU A 307 6.78 28.13 1.28
CA LEU A 307 7.95 27.93 0.44
C LEU A 307 7.80 28.56 -0.96
N ALA A 308 6.65 29.18 -1.26
CA ALA A 308 6.31 29.74 -2.57
C ALA A 308 6.44 28.70 -3.70
N VAL A 309 6.01 27.47 -3.41
CA VAL A 309 5.97 26.37 -4.37
C VAL A 309 4.53 26.12 -4.76
N GLU A 310 4.34 25.99 -6.06
CA GLU A 310 3.06 25.70 -6.68
C GLU A 310 2.61 24.25 -6.36
N PRO A 311 1.41 24.03 -5.79
CA PRO A 311 0.98 22.71 -5.35
C PRO A 311 0.70 21.75 -6.50
N GLN A 312 1.18 20.52 -6.36
CA GLN A 312 0.82 19.42 -7.28
C GLN A 312 -0.54 18.81 -6.89
N PRO A 313 -1.45 18.57 -7.83
CA PRO A 313 -2.78 18.04 -7.52
C PRO A 313 -2.73 16.51 -7.36
N PRO A 314 -3.18 15.96 -6.22
CA PRO A 314 -3.23 14.52 -6.01
C PRO A 314 -4.41 13.92 -6.78
N VAL A 315 -4.14 13.10 -7.79
CA VAL A 315 -5.11 12.35 -8.60
C VAL A 315 -5.12 10.91 -8.08
N PRO A 316 -6.27 10.26 -7.87
CA PRO A 316 -6.28 8.85 -7.47
C PRO A 316 -5.52 8.03 -8.50
N ARG A 317 -4.67 7.10 -8.06
CA ARG A 317 -4.09 6.08 -8.94
C ARG A 317 -5.12 5.02 -9.30
N TRP A 318 -4.83 4.20 -10.32
CA TRP A 318 -5.55 2.97 -10.56
C TRP A 318 -5.39 2.01 -9.37
N SER A 319 -6.47 1.30 -9.05
CA SER A 319 -6.52 0.25 -8.04
C SER A 319 -7.34 -0.92 -8.55
N GLY A 320 -6.90 -2.12 -8.21
CA GLY A 320 -7.55 -3.34 -8.65
C GLY A 320 -6.92 -4.61 -8.12
N MET A 321 -7.44 -5.72 -8.61
CA MET A 321 -7.16 -7.05 -8.09
C MET A 321 -7.01 -8.06 -9.22
N LEU A 322 -6.06 -8.97 -9.06
CA LEU A 322 -5.83 -10.12 -9.92
C LEU A 322 -6.58 -11.33 -9.35
N VAL A 323 -7.65 -11.72 -10.03
CA VAL A 323 -8.51 -12.86 -9.64
C VAL A 323 -8.11 -14.09 -10.46
N GLU A 324 -7.51 -15.07 -9.81
CA GLU A 324 -7.07 -16.30 -10.45
C GLU A 324 -8.26 -17.19 -10.84
N ALA A 325 -8.11 -18.01 -11.89
CA ALA A 325 -9.19 -18.87 -12.39
C ALA A 325 -9.80 -19.82 -11.33
N ARG A 326 -9.03 -20.21 -10.31
CA ARG A 326 -9.55 -21.01 -9.19
C ARG A 326 -10.55 -20.25 -8.33
N VAL A 327 -10.35 -18.95 -8.16
CA VAL A 327 -11.26 -18.07 -7.42
C VAL A 327 -12.50 -17.83 -8.27
N ASP A 328 -12.33 -17.54 -9.56
CA ASP A 328 -13.46 -17.37 -10.49
C ASP A 328 -14.36 -18.61 -10.55
N LYS A 329 -13.79 -19.80 -10.73
CA LYS A 329 -14.56 -21.06 -10.70
C LYS A 329 -15.33 -21.28 -9.40
N LEU A 330 -14.76 -20.87 -8.26
CA LEU A 330 -15.46 -20.95 -6.97
C LEU A 330 -16.64 -19.98 -6.92
N LEU A 331 -16.43 -18.72 -7.35
CA LEU A 331 -17.48 -17.71 -7.39
C LEU A 331 -18.61 -18.11 -8.34
N GLU A 332 -18.28 -18.55 -9.56
CA GLU A 332 -19.24 -19.00 -10.57
C GLU A 332 -20.09 -20.19 -10.09
N LYS A 333 -19.45 -21.20 -9.49
CA LYS A 333 -20.14 -22.39 -8.97
C LYS A 333 -21.16 -22.06 -7.89
N HIS A 334 -20.92 -20.99 -7.12
CA HIS A 334 -21.76 -20.60 -5.98
C HIS A 334 -22.54 -19.31 -6.22
N ALA A 335 -22.56 -18.80 -7.44
CA ALA A 335 -23.35 -17.64 -7.81
C ALA A 335 -24.86 -17.94 -7.72
N PRO A 336 -25.70 -16.96 -7.31
CA PRO A 336 -25.36 -15.61 -6.87
C PRO A 336 -25.06 -15.50 -5.35
N ARG A 337 -25.00 -16.62 -4.61
CA ARG A 337 -24.89 -16.63 -3.13
C ARG A 337 -23.52 -16.21 -2.61
N LEU A 338 -22.49 -16.37 -3.44
CA LEU A 338 -21.12 -15.98 -3.18
C LEU A 338 -20.62 -15.06 -4.30
N THR A 339 -20.25 -13.83 -3.93
CA THR A 339 -19.66 -12.84 -4.82
C THR A 339 -18.24 -12.50 -4.40
N LEU A 340 -17.49 -11.78 -5.26
CA LEU A 340 -16.16 -11.29 -4.90
C LEU A 340 -16.19 -10.32 -3.71
N GLN A 341 -17.22 -9.46 -3.63
CA GLN A 341 -17.38 -8.49 -2.55
C GLN A 341 -17.60 -9.17 -1.19
N ASP A 342 -18.27 -10.33 -1.17
CA ASP A 342 -18.45 -11.12 0.05
C ASP A 342 -17.12 -11.59 0.67
N LEU A 343 -16.08 -11.75 -0.14
CA LEU A 343 -14.75 -12.12 0.34
C LEU A 343 -14.07 -10.98 1.15
N GLN A 344 -14.58 -9.75 1.03
CA GLN A 344 -14.11 -8.54 1.72
C GLN A 344 -14.71 -8.35 3.13
N GLY A 345 -15.27 -9.40 3.74
CA GLY A 345 -15.87 -9.33 5.08
C GLY A 345 -14.90 -9.63 6.22
N PRO A 346 -15.34 -9.49 7.49
CA PRO A 346 -14.61 -10.04 8.63
C PRO A 346 -14.53 -11.58 8.56
N PRO A 347 -13.50 -12.21 9.17
CA PRO A 347 -13.40 -13.67 9.25
C PRO A 347 -14.64 -14.29 9.91
N GLY A 348 -15.14 -15.41 9.36
CA GLY A 348 -16.26 -16.16 9.94
C GLY A 348 -17.66 -15.64 9.58
N ALA A 349 -17.80 -14.39 9.14
CA ALA A 349 -19.11 -13.81 8.81
C ALA A 349 -19.71 -14.41 7.53
N LEU A 350 -18.92 -14.50 6.46
CA LEU A 350 -19.33 -15.13 5.21
C LEU A 350 -19.64 -16.62 5.43
N GLU A 351 -18.75 -17.31 6.14
CA GLU A 351 -18.87 -18.73 6.46
C GLU A 351 -20.13 -18.99 7.27
N GLY A 352 -20.42 -18.14 8.28
CA GLY A 352 -21.64 -18.21 9.07
C GLY A 352 -22.91 -17.86 8.29
N ARG A 353 -22.84 -16.94 7.33
CA ARG A 353 -23.96 -16.62 6.43
C ARG A 353 -24.29 -17.81 5.52
N LEU A 354 -23.31 -18.33 4.79
CA LEU A 354 -23.50 -19.43 3.85
C LEU A 354 -24.00 -20.71 4.53
N VAL A 355 -23.51 -21.01 5.74
CA VAL A 355 -23.98 -22.17 6.51
C VAL A 355 -25.42 -21.99 7.00
N ARG A 356 -25.82 -20.78 7.42
CA ARG A 356 -27.20 -20.50 7.82
C ARG A 356 -28.16 -20.56 6.63
N GLU A 357 -27.75 -20.06 5.46
CA GLU A 357 -28.53 -20.17 4.22
C GLU A 357 -28.68 -21.61 3.74
N ALA A 358 -27.81 -22.53 4.20
CA ALA A 358 -27.92 -23.96 3.92
C ALA A 358 -28.84 -24.72 4.90
N LEU A 359 -29.34 -24.07 5.97
CA LEU A 359 -30.33 -24.70 6.86
C LEU A 359 -31.64 -24.97 6.10
N PRO A 360 -32.24 -26.17 6.23
CA PRO A 360 -33.55 -26.43 5.65
C PRO A 360 -34.58 -25.42 6.16
N ALA A 361 -35.44 -24.93 5.27
CA ALA A 361 -36.44 -23.91 5.60
C ALA A 361 -37.34 -24.34 6.79
N GLU A 362 -37.67 -25.63 6.86
CA GLU A 362 -38.43 -26.23 7.96
C GLU A 362 -37.71 -26.10 9.31
N VAL A 363 -36.39 -26.34 9.36
CA VAL A 363 -35.59 -26.21 10.58
C VAL A 363 -35.57 -24.76 11.04
N THR A 364 -35.35 -23.82 10.12
CA THR A 364 -35.38 -22.39 10.40
C THR A 364 -36.73 -21.92 10.92
N ALA A 365 -37.82 -22.35 10.27
CA ALA A 365 -39.18 -22.02 10.68
C ALA A 365 -39.52 -22.60 12.05
N THR A 366 -39.12 -23.84 12.32
CA THR A 366 -39.36 -24.51 13.61
C THR A 366 -38.61 -23.81 14.75
N LEU A 367 -37.35 -23.42 14.54
CA LEU A 367 -36.58 -22.66 15.53
C LEU A 367 -37.19 -21.26 15.79
N ALA A 368 -37.71 -20.60 14.75
CA ALA A 368 -38.41 -19.33 14.88
C ALA A 368 -39.72 -19.48 15.68
N ALA A 369 -40.52 -20.50 15.36
CA ALA A 369 -41.75 -20.80 16.08
C ALA A 369 -41.50 -21.14 17.55
N LEU A 370 -40.45 -21.92 17.85
CA LEU A 370 -40.05 -22.25 19.22
C LEU A 370 -39.70 -21.00 20.03
N ARG A 371 -38.89 -20.09 19.47
CA ARG A 371 -38.53 -18.83 20.14
C ARG A 371 -39.76 -17.96 20.41
N SER A 372 -40.61 -17.79 19.40
CA SER A 372 -41.84 -17.00 19.53
C SER A 372 -42.80 -17.60 20.56
N GLY A 373 -42.90 -18.94 20.63
CA GLY A 373 -43.68 -19.63 21.66
C GLY A 373 -43.15 -19.38 23.07
N ILE A 374 -41.83 -19.50 23.28
CA ILE A 374 -41.19 -19.20 24.59
C ILE A 374 -41.47 -17.76 25.01
N GLU A 375 -41.23 -16.79 24.13
CA GLU A 375 -41.48 -15.37 24.45
C GLU A 375 -42.95 -15.12 24.77
N GLY A 376 -43.86 -15.67 23.95
CA GLY A 376 -45.30 -15.53 24.12
C GLY A 376 -45.80 -16.14 25.42
N ASP A 377 -45.35 -17.35 25.78
CA ASP A 377 -45.85 -18.08 26.93
C ASP A 377 -45.36 -17.47 28.24
N TYR A 378 -44.08 -17.10 28.33
CA TYR A 378 -43.54 -16.36 29.48
C TYR A 378 -44.16 -14.97 29.60
N GLY A 379 -44.42 -14.29 28.48
CA GLY A 379 -45.10 -12.99 28.45
C GLY A 379 -46.53 -13.07 28.99
N ARG A 380 -47.27 -14.15 28.71
CA ARG A 380 -48.62 -14.37 29.26
C ARG A 380 -48.60 -14.72 30.75
N LEU A 381 -47.55 -15.39 31.23
CA LEU A 381 -47.41 -15.77 32.64
C LEU A 381 -46.98 -14.60 33.54
N ALA A 382 -46.23 -13.63 32.99
CA ALA A 382 -45.63 -12.53 33.76
C ALA A 382 -46.64 -11.67 34.57
N PRO A 383 -47.81 -11.25 34.03
CA PRO A 383 -48.77 -10.47 34.81
C PRO A 383 -49.34 -11.24 36.01
N ALA A 384 -49.61 -12.54 35.85
CA ALA A 384 -50.17 -13.38 36.91
C ALA A 384 -49.15 -13.61 38.05
N VAL A 385 -47.88 -13.82 37.71
CA VAL A 385 -46.80 -13.94 38.70
C VAL A 385 -46.57 -12.63 39.44
N ALA A 386 -46.56 -11.49 38.73
CA ALA A 386 -46.39 -10.18 39.35
C ALA A 386 -47.53 -9.81 40.31
N GLN A 387 -48.76 -10.26 40.02
CA GLN A 387 -49.92 -10.06 40.91
C GLN A 387 -49.86 -10.95 42.16
N LEU A 388 -49.30 -12.16 42.06
CA LEU A 388 -49.22 -13.12 43.17
C LEU A 388 -48.03 -12.83 44.10
N ASP A 389 -46.85 -12.58 43.53
CA ASP A 389 -45.64 -12.18 44.27
C ASP A 389 -44.69 -11.38 43.34
N PRO A 390 -44.59 -10.05 43.51
CA PRO A 390 -43.70 -9.20 42.72
C PRO A 390 -42.22 -9.62 42.77
N THR A 391 -41.77 -10.25 43.85
CA THR A 391 -40.37 -10.66 44.03
C THR A 391 -39.95 -11.79 43.08
N LEU A 392 -40.91 -12.54 42.52
CA LEU A 392 -40.67 -13.63 41.58
C LEU A 392 -40.52 -13.17 40.12
N THR A 393 -40.83 -11.91 39.79
CA THR A 393 -40.73 -11.36 38.43
C THR A 393 -39.34 -11.56 37.82
N ARG A 394 -38.29 -11.24 38.57
CA ARG A 394 -36.89 -11.40 38.14
C ARG A 394 -36.53 -12.88 37.91
N THR A 395 -37.09 -13.78 38.71
CA THR A 395 -36.88 -15.23 38.57
C THR A 395 -37.51 -15.73 37.27
N LEU A 396 -38.73 -15.26 36.95
CA LEU A 396 -39.43 -15.61 35.71
C LEU A 396 -38.68 -15.08 34.47
N GLU A 397 -38.21 -13.83 34.51
CA GLU A 397 -37.38 -13.26 33.44
C GLU A 397 -36.08 -14.05 33.23
N SER A 398 -35.41 -14.43 34.32
CA SER A 398 -34.21 -15.27 34.27
C SER A 398 -34.50 -16.63 33.62
N ALA A 399 -35.61 -17.28 33.99
CA ALA A 399 -36.02 -18.54 33.40
C ALA A 399 -36.34 -18.41 31.89
N ARG A 400 -37.02 -17.34 31.48
CA ARG A 400 -37.26 -17.03 30.06
C ARG A 400 -35.95 -16.89 29.30
N ASN A 401 -35.03 -16.09 29.84
CA ASN A 401 -33.74 -15.84 29.22
C ASN A 401 -32.91 -17.13 29.11
N ALA A 402 -32.96 -18.01 30.12
CA ALA A 402 -32.33 -19.32 30.08
C ALA A 402 -32.96 -20.24 29.01
N ALA A 403 -34.29 -20.24 28.87
CA ALA A 403 -34.98 -21.00 27.82
C ALA A 403 -34.58 -20.52 26.42
N LEU A 404 -34.56 -19.20 26.19
CA LEU A 404 -34.10 -18.60 24.94
C LEU A 404 -32.63 -18.94 24.66
N ALA A 405 -31.76 -18.86 25.67
CA ALA A 405 -30.36 -19.26 25.54
C ALA A 405 -30.23 -20.73 25.11
N GLY A 406 -31.04 -21.63 25.67
CA GLY A 406 -31.08 -23.04 25.26
C GLY A 406 -31.45 -23.23 23.78
N THR A 407 -32.41 -22.46 23.25
CA THR A 407 -32.72 -22.50 21.80
C THR A 407 -31.55 -22.05 20.92
N HIS A 408 -30.82 -21.03 21.38
CA HIS A 408 -29.65 -20.53 20.68
C HIS A 408 -28.51 -21.55 20.69
N ASP A 409 -28.33 -22.29 21.79
CA ASP A 409 -27.32 -23.35 21.88
C ASP A 409 -27.60 -24.50 20.91
N ILE A 410 -28.87 -24.86 20.69
CA ILE A 410 -29.26 -25.86 19.69
C ILE A 410 -28.94 -25.36 18.29
N GLU A 411 -29.34 -24.12 17.95
CA GLU A 411 -29.04 -23.50 16.66
C GLU A 411 -27.52 -23.46 16.40
N LYS A 412 -26.73 -23.10 17.42
CA LYS A 412 -25.26 -23.08 17.35
C LYS A 412 -24.68 -24.47 17.06
N LYS A 413 -25.21 -25.53 17.68
CA LYS A 413 -24.78 -26.92 17.41
C LYS A 413 -25.16 -27.39 16.01
N LEU A 414 -26.34 -27.01 15.50
CA LEU A 414 -26.75 -27.30 14.12
C LEU A 414 -25.83 -26.62 13.11
N VAL A 415 -25.56 -25.33 13.31
CA VAL A 415 -24.60 -24.58 12.47
C VAL A 415 -23.21 -25.20 12.54
N ALA A 416 -22.74 -25.64 13.71
CA ALA A 416 -21.45 -26.33 13.84
C ALA A 416 -21.42 -27.69 13.11
N SER A 417 -22.53 -28.43 13.10
CA SER A 417 -22.65 -29.67 12.33
C SER A 417 -22.58 -29.41 10.82
N LEU A 418 -23.31 -28.41 10.34
CA LEU A 418 -23.28 -28.02 8.92
C LEU A 418 -21.91 -27.47 8.50
N LYS A 419 -21.21 -26.73 9.37
CA LYS A 419 -19.82 -26.30 9.11
C LYS A 419 -18.91 -27.50 8.84
N ARG A 420 -19.02 -28.56 9.64
CA ARG A 420 -18.26 -29.81 9.44
C ARG A 420 -18.63 -30.51 8.14
N ALA A 421 -19.92 -30.58 7.81
CA ALA A 421 -20.38 -31.14 6.54
C ALA A 421 -19.90 -30.35 5.30
N ASN A 422 -19.61 -29.05 5.46
CA ASN A 422 -19.19 -28.14 4.39
C ASN A 422 -17.71 -27.74 4.47
N GLU A 423 -16.87 -28.49 5.19
CA GLU A 423 -15.47 -28.15 5.44
C GLU A 423 -14.68 -27.86 4.16
N THR A 424 -14.91 -28.63 3.09
CA THR A 424 -14.25 -28.42 1.79
C THR A 424 -14.57 -27.05 1.19
N LEU A 425 -15.86 -26.64 1.21
CA LEU A 425 -16.27 -25.32 0.70
C LEU A 425 -15.68 -24.20 1.55
N LEU A 426 -15.70 -24.35 2.89
CA LEU A 426 -15.14 -23.35 3.80
C LEU A 426 -13.62 -23.19 3.59
N ALA A 427 -12.90 -24.29 3.36
CA ALA A 427 -11.48 -24.25 3.02
C ALA A 427 -11.23 -23.59 1.66
N GLN A 428 -12.07 -23.83 0.65
CA GLN A 428 -11.98 -23.16 -0.65
C GLN A 428 -12.23 -21.65 -0.53
N ILE A 429 -13.21 -21.23 0.26
CA ILE A 429 -13.48 -19.82 0.55
C ILE A 429 -12.29 -19.19 1.26
N ALA A 430 -11.74 -19.84 2.29
CA ALA A 430 -10.57 -19.33 3.02
C ALA A 430 -9.38 -19.11 2.09
N ARG A 431 -9.08 -20.06 1.17
CA ARG A 431 -8.03 -19.91 0.17
C ARG A 431 -8.31 -18.80 -0.84
N ALA A 432 -9.55 -18.68 -1.29
CA ALA A 432 -9.96 -17.57 -2.17
C ALA A 432 -9.75 -16.22 -1.49
N ARG A 433 -10.20 -16.07 -0.24
CA ARG A 433 -9.97 -14.87 0.59
C ARG A 433 -8.49 -14.60 0.76
N ALA A 434 -7.67 -15.61 1.03
CA ALA A 434 -6.23 -15.43 1.18
C ALA A 434 -5.55 -14.95 -0.12
N ALA A 435 -6.09 -15.32 -1.28
CA ALA A 435 -5.57 -14.88 -2.58
C ALA A 435 -5.96 -13.43 -2.93
N VAL A 436 -7.19 -13.00 -2.60
CA VAL A 436 -7.73 -11.68 -2.98
C VAL A 436 -7.72 -10.63 -1.87
N PHE A 437 -7.81 -11.06 -0.62
CA PHE A 437 -7.75 -10.25 0.60
C PHE A 437 -6.78 -10.86 1.62
N PRO A 438 -5.50 -11.07 1.27
CA PRO A 438 -4.50 -11.63 2.18
C PRO A 438 -4.43 -10.82 3.47
N THR A 439 -4.42 -11.49 4.63
CA THR A 439 -4.46 -10.84 5.96
C THR A 439 -5.64 -9.88 6.16
N GLY A 440 -6.73 -10.04 5.40
CA GLY A 440 -7.91 -9.16 5.46
C GLY A 440 -7.71 -7.80 4.80
N ARG A 441 -6.59 -7.58 4.10
CA ARG A 441 -6.25 -6.32 3.41
C ARG A 441 -6.37 -6.49 1.90
N PRO A 442 -6.63 -5.43 1.12
CA PRO A 442 -6.62 -5.50 -0.34
C PRO A 442 -5.34 -6.15 -0.88
N GLN A 443 -5.48 -7.04 -1.87
CA GLN A 443 -4.37 -7.75 -2.52
C GLN A 443 -3.18 -6.84 -2.87
N GLU A 444 -3.49 -5.68 -3.44
CA GLU A 444 -2.50 -4.71 -3.91
C GLU A 444 -1.59 -4.16 -2.80
N ARG A 445 -2.02 -4.25 -1.54
CA ARG A 445 -1.30 -3.76 -0.35
C ARG A 445 -0.43 -4.79 0.34
N VAL A 446 -0.46 -6.03 -0.14
CA VAL A 446 0.23 -7.14 0.52
C VAL A 446 1.14 -7.84 -0.46
N LEU A 447 0.59 -8.39 -1.55
CA LEU A 447 1.34 -9.27 -2.42
C LEU A 447 2.30 -8.50 -3.32
N THR A 448 3.49 -9.06 -3.57
CA THR A 448 4.43 -8.59 -4.60
C THR A 448 4.05 -9.09 -6.00
N LEU A 449 4.39 -8.29 -7.02
CA LEU A 449 4.26 -8.66 -8.43
C LEU A 449 5.00 -9.96 -8.78
N ALA A 450 6.13 -10.24 -8.12
CA ALA A 450 6.98 -11.39 -8.46
C ALA A 450 6.18 -12.71 -8.48
N SER A 451 5.24 -12.88 -7.55
CA SER A 451 4.38 -14.07 -7.48
C SER A 451 3.49 -14.27 -8.70
N PHE A 452 2.98 -13.17 -9.28
CA PHE A 452 2.16 -13.20 -10.48
C PHE A 452 3.00 -13.30 -11.74
N ALA A 453 4.15 -12.61 -11.78
CA ALA A 453 5.09 -12.70 -12.89
C ALA A 453 5.63 -14.13 -13.07
N ILE A 454 5.93 -14.83 -11.97
CA ILE A 454 6.36 -16.24 -12.03
C ILE A 454 5.24 -17.12 -12.58
N ARG A 455 3.99 -16.93 -12.17
CA ARG A 455 2.88 -17.78 -12.63
C ARG A 455 2.43 -17.52 -14.06
N TYR A 456 2.40 -16.24 -14.45
CA TYR A 456 1.66 -15.78 -15.62
C TYR A 456 2.54 -15.12 -16.67
N GLY A 457 3.83 -14.91 -16.36
CA GLY A 457 4.81 -14.33 -17.26
C GLY A 457 4.58 -12.84 -17.53
N PRO A 458 5.29 -12.27 -18.50
CA PRO A 458 5.25 -10.83 -18.78
C PRO A 458 3.86 -10.31 -19.18
N LYS A 459 2.99 -11.19 -19.70
CA LYS A 459 1.61 -10.85 -20.11
C LYS A 459 0.76 -10.28 -18.98
N VAL A 460 1.05 -10.60 -17.71
CA VAL A 460 0.32 -9.99 -16.58
C VAL A 460 0.59 -8.50 -16.47
N LEU A 461 1.84 -8.07 -16.70
CA LEU A 461 2.21 -6.67 -16.67
C LEU A 461 1.59 -5.91 -17.85
N ASP A 462 1.58 -6.52 -19.04
CA ASP A 462 0.93 -5.94 -20.22
C ASP A 462 -0.58 -5.76 -20.01
N ALA A 463 -1.25 -6.75 -19.43
CA ALA A 463 -2.67 -6.68 -19.14
C ALA A 463 -3.00 -5.61 -18.09
N LEU A 464 -2.19 -5.51 -17.03
CA LEU A 464 -2.30 -4.43 -16.05
C LEU A 464 -2.10 -3.06 -16.70
N ALA A 465 -1.06 -2.90 -17.52
CA ALA A 465 -0.80 -1.65 -18.22
C ALA A 465 -1.97 -1.24 -19.15
N ALA A 466 -2.56 -2.19 -19.86
CA ALA A 466 -3.72 -1.96 -20.71
C ALA A 466 -4.97 -1.54 -19.91
N GLU A 467 -5.22 -2.17 -18.76
CA GLU A 467 -6.33 -1.80 -17.88
C GLU A 467 -6.13 -0.40 -17.26
N VAL A 468 -4.91 -0.10 -16.81
CA VAL A 468 -4.56 1.21 -16.27
C VAL A 468 -4.66 2.30 -17.34
N ALA A 469 -4.29 2.01 -18.59
CA ALA A 469 -4.49 2.94 -19.71
C ALA A 469 -5.97 3.24 -19.96
N ARG A 470 -6.84 2.21 -20.00
CA ARG A 470 -8.30 2.39 -20.11
C ARG A 470 -8.86 3.26 -18.98
N TRP A 471 -8.41 3.02 -17.76
CA TRP A 471 -8.81 3.82 -16.61
C TRP A 471 -8.38 5.28 -16.76
N ALA A 472 -7.13 5.53 -17.16
CA ALA A 472 -6.62 6.88 -17.32
C ALA A 472 -7.41 7.66 -18.37
N ASP A 473 -7.75 7.03 -19.50
CA ASP A 473 -8.56 7.63 -20.58
C ASP A 473 -10.02 7.92 -20.17
N ALA A 474 -10.54 7.21 -19.17
CA ALA A 474 -11.88 7.45 -18.61
C ALA A 474 -11.92 8.47 -17.45
N SER A 475 -10.76 8.92 -16.94
CA SER A 475 -10.63 9.67 -15.68
C SER A 475 -10.47 11.18 -15.82
#